data_AF-A0A838D3F0-F1
#
_entry.id   AF-A0A838D3F0-F1
#
_cell.length_a   1.000
_cell.length_b   1.000
_cell.length_c   1.000
_cell.angle_alpha   90.00
_cell.angle_beta   90.00
_cell.angle_gamma   90.00
#
_symmetry.space_group_name_H-M   'P 1'
#
loop_
_entity.id
_entity.type
_entity.pdbx_description
1 polymer ?
#
loop_
_entity_poly.entity_id
_entity_poly.type
_entity_poly.pdbx_seq_one_letter_code
_entity_poly.pdbx_strand_id
1 'polypeptide(L)'
;ALRLDCDCDALLALVEPAGPACHTGARTCFHHGELEPPAPHEALPALERTLRARQSERPQGSYTVELLDDPARIGVKIEEEAEEVARAAREESDERVDEEAADLLYHLLVALRGRDRAMGDVGAVLATRRR
;
A
#
# COMPACT_ATOMS: atom_id res chain seq x y z
N ALA A 1 2.84 9.47 -18.86
CA ALA A 1 2.36 8.85 -20.12
C ALA A 1 0.99 9.41 -20.47
N LEU A 2 0.65 9.57 -21.77
CA LEU A 2 -0.67 10.00 -22.22
C LEU A 2 -1.41 8.84 -22.89
N ARG A 3 -2.72 8.72 -22.64
CA ARG A 3 -3.61 7.75 -23.30
C ARG A 3 -4.88 8.47 -23.76
N LEU A 4 -5.46 8.01 -24.86
CA LEU A 4 -6.79 8.41 -25.30
C LEU A 4 -7.82 7.40 -24.77
N ASP A 5 -9.06 7.83 -24.60
CA ASP A 5 -10.19 6.93 -24.48
C ASP A 5 -10.60 6.34 -25.85
N CYS A 6 -11.70 5.60 -25.89
CA CYS A 6 -12.07 4.79 -27.06
C CYS A 6 -12.64 5.59 -28.24
N ASP A 7 -13.27 6.73 -27.98
CA ASP A 7 -13.82 7.68 -28.96
C ASP A 7 -12.97 8.95 -29.13
N CYS A 8 -11.85 9.03 -28.41
CA CYS A 8 -10.82 10.06 -28.54
C CYS A 8 -11.29 11.48 -28.16
N ASP A 9 -12.25 11.59 -27.25
CA ASP A 9 -12.70 12.88 -26.72
C ASP A 9 -12.16 13.20 -25.31
N ALA A 10 -11.48 12.23 -24.67
CA ALA A 10 -10.74 12.43 -23.43
C ALA A 10 -9.28 11.94 -23.47
N LEU A 11 -8.42 12.65 -22.73
CA LEU A 11 -7.02 12.28 -22.50
C LEU A 11 -6.80 11.90 -21.03
N LEU A 12 -6.23 10.71 -20.81
CA LEU A 12 -5.69 10.30 -19.52
C LEU A 12 -4.18 10.60 -19.45
N ALA A 13 -3.81 11.57 -18.61
CA ALA A 13 -2.43 11.86 -18.28
C ALA A 13 -2.00 11.16 -16.99
N LEU A 14 -1.13 10.16 -17.11
CA LEU A 14 -0.44 9.55 -15.97
C LEU A 14 0.81 10.37 -15.64
N VAL A 15 0.82 10.98 -14.46
CA VAL A 15 1.85 11.93 -14.01
C VAL A 15 2.37 11.60 -12.62
N GLU A 16 3.63 11.95 -12.37
CA GLU A 16 4.18 12.04 -11.02
C GLU A 16 4.05 13.50 -10.55
N PRO A 17 3.29 13.77 -9.47
CA PRO A 17 3.05 15.14 -9.04
C PRO A 17 4.28 15.74 -8.35
N ALA A 18 4.68 16.95 -8.75
CA ALA A 18 5.77 17.71 -8.14
C ALA A 18 5.30 18.50 -6.91
N GLY A 19 4.70 17.81 -5.94
CA GLY A 19 4.04 18.40 -4.77
C GLY A 19 2.53 18.11 -4.72
N PRO A 20 1.77 18.76 -3.81
CA PRO A 20 0.33 18.61 -3.77
C PRO A 20 -0.32 19.17 -5.04
N ALA A 21 -1.28 18.44 -5.60
CA ALA A 21 -1.96 18.88 -6.83
C ALA A 21 -3.01 19.97 -6.57
N CYS A 22 -3.53 20.07 -5.34
CA CYS A 22 -4.56 21.04 -4.99
C CYS A 22 -3.96 22.35 -4.47
N HIS A 23 -4.59 23.48 -4.81
CA HIS A 23 -4.21 24.82 -4.34
C HIS A 23 -4.34 25.00 -2.81
N THR A 24 -5.05 24.10 -2.11
CA THR A 24 -5.18 24.07 -0.65
C THR A 24 -4.02 23.36 0.04
N GLY A 25 -3.12 22.73 -0.73
CA GLY A 25 -2.10 21.82 -0.21
C GLY A 25 -2.56 20.35 -0.11
N ALA A 26 -3.82 20.04 -0.42
CA ALA A 26 -4.28 18.66 -0.49
C ALA A 26 -3.68 17.89 -1.70
N ARG A 27 -3.58 16.56 -1.57
CA ARG A 27 -2.99 15.70 -2.62
C ARG A 27 -3.74 15.74 -3.95
N THR A 28 -5.06 15.76 -3.89
CA THR A 28 -5.99 15.74 -5.04
C THR A 28 -7.02 16.83 -4.84
N CYS A 29 -7.60 17.38 -5.91
CA CYS A 29 -8.75 18.30 -5.80
C CYS A 29 -10.00 17.61 -5.25
N PHE A 30 -10.11 16.29 -5.42
CA PHE A 30 -11.23 15.46 -4.97
C PHE A 30 -11.01 14.96 -3.55
N HIS A 31 -10.80 15.89 -2.62
CA HIS A 31 -10.54 15.59 -1.21
C HIS A 31 -11.74 15.92 -0.30
N HIS A 32 -12.88 16.26 -0.91
CA HIS A 32 -14.15 16.52 -0.23
C HIS A 32 -15.14 15.42 -0.57
N GLY A 33 -15.79 14.84 0.44
CA GLY A 33 -16.68 13.70 0.28
C GLY A 33 -15.92 12.38 0.32
N GLU A 34 -15.11 12.18 1.36
CA GLU A 34 -14.54 10.86 1.66
C GLU A 34 -15.67 9.83 1.63
N LEU A 35 -15.44 8.74 0.88
CA LEU A 35 -16.35 7.60 0.92
C LEU A 35 -16.21 6.99 2.31
N GLU A 36 -17.32 6.79 3.00
CA GLU A 36 -17.34 6.12 4.29
C GLU A 36 -18.18 4.83 4.18
N PRO A 37 -17.55 3.65 4.13
CA PRO A 37 -16.09 3.42 4.20
C PRO A 37 -15.35 3.80 2.90
N PRO A 38 -14.01 4.02 2.97
CA PRO A 38 -13.19 4.28 1.78
C PRO A 38 -13.37 3.21 0.72
N ALA A 39 -13.22 3.57 -0.55
CA ALA A 39 -13.30 2.55 -1.60
C ALA A 39 -12.16 1.53 -1.42
N PRO A 40 -12.41 0.21 -1.58
CA PRO A 40 -11.40 -0.81 -1.30
C PRO A 40 -10.06 -0.61 -2.03
N HIS A 41 -10.09 -0.10 -3.25
CA HIS A 41 -8.89 0.16 -4.06
C HIS A 41 -8.04 1.34 -3.55
N GLU A 42 -8.54 2.12 -2.58
CA GLU A 42 -7.79 3.21 -1.94
C GLU A 42 -6.98 2.74 -0.72
N ALA A 43 -7.30 1.57 -0.17
CA ALA A 43 -6.71 1.06 1.07
C ALA A 43 -5.18 0.91 0.99
N LEU A 44 -4.66 0.20 -0.02
CA LEU A 44 -3.21 -0.01 -0.19
C LEU A 44 -2.45 1.31 -0.46
N PRO A 45 -2.88 2.18 -1.41
CA PRO A 45 -2.25 3.48 -1.58
C PRO A 45 -2.32 4.37 -0.33
N ALA A 46 -3.39 4.29 0.47
CA ALA A 46 -3.51 5.02 1.72
C ALA A 46 -2.53 4.50 2.76
N LEU A 47 -2.43 3.18 2.91
CA LEU A 47 -1.46 2.53 3.78
C LEU A 47 -0.03 2.91 3.42
N GLU A 48 0.36 2.86 2.14
CA GLU A 48 1.71 3.27 1.71
C GLU A 48 2.03 4.72 2.08
N ARG A 49 1.07 5.64 1.97
CA ARG A 49 1.24 7.03 2.41
C ARG A 49 1.45 7.11 3.92
N THR A 50 0.65 6.39 4.70
CA THR A 50 0.80 6.31 6.16
C THR A 50 2.16 5.74 6.56
N LEU A 51 2.63 4.68 5.91
CA LEU A 51 3.94 4.08 6.19
C LEU A 51 5.08 5.05 5.86
N ARG A 52 4.98 5.77 4.74
CA ARG A 52 5.94 6.82 4.39
C ARG A 52 5.96 7.95 5.43
N ALA A 53 4.79 8.44 5.85
CA ALA A 53 4.69 9.47 6.88
C ALA A 53 5.31 8.99 8.21
N ARG A 54 5.04 7.75 8.63
CA ARG A 54 5.63 7.17 9.84
C ARG A 54 7.15 6.96 9.72
N GLN A 55 7.67 6.66 8.54
CA GLN A 55 9.11 6.60 8.29
C GLN A 55 9.76 7.98 8.51
N SER A 56 9.15 9.07 8.03
CA SER A 56 9.70 10.42 8.15
C SER A 56 9.46 11.07 9.51
N GLU A 57 8.26 10.94 10.07
CA GLU A 57 7.83 11.67 11.28
C GLU A 57 8.23 10.96 12.57
N ARG A 58 8.49 9.64 12.51
CA ARG A 58 8.92 8.81 13.65
C ARG A 58 8.10 9.06 14.94
N PRO A 59 6.76 8.97 14.90
CA PRO A 59 5.94 9.21 16.09
C PRO A 59 6.24 8.21 17.21
N GLN A 60 6.37 8.70 18.45
CA GLN A 60 6.67 7.88 19.62
C GLN A 60 5.57 6.83 19.86
N GLY A 61 5.97 5.59 20.21
CA GLY A 61 5.06 4.48 20.50
C GLY A 61 4.36 3.91 19.27
N SER A 62 4.78 4.25 18.06
CA SER A 62 4.22 3.68 16.85
C SER A 62 4.77 2.29 16.58
N TYR A 63 3.88 1.29 16.52
CA TYR A 63 4.23 -0.07 16.14
C TYR A 63 4.98 -0.15 14.80
N THR A 64 4.56 0.64 13.80
CA THR A 64 5.27 0.72 12.51
C THR A 64 6.70 1.25 12.67
N VAL A 65 6.93 2.21 13.57
CA VAL A 65 8.27 2.73 13.84
C VAL A 65 9.15 1.65 14.45
N GLU A 66 8.64 0.93 15.45
CA GLU A 66 9.35 -0.20 16.06
C GLU A 66 9.75 -1.26 15.04
N LEU A 67 8.83 -1.64 14.13
CA LEU A 67 9.11 -2.61 13.08
C LEU A 67 10.12 -2.10 12.04
N LEU A 68 10.06 -0.81 11.70
CA LEU A 68 11.02 -0.20 10.76
C LEU A 68 12.44 -0.18 11.34
N ASP A 69 12.56 -0.08 12.66
CA ASP A 69 13.84 -0.06 13.36
C ASP A 69 14.37 -1.48 13.68
N ASP A 70 13.57 -2.53 13.47
CA ASP A 70 13.93 -3.94 13.72
C ASP A 70 13.66 -4.85 12.50
N PRO A 71 14.63 -4.93 11.55
CA PRO A 71 14.53 -5.79 10.37
C PRO A 71 14.46 -7.29 10.67
N ALA A 72 14.88 -7.75 11.85
CA ALA A 72 14.75 -9.15 12.23
C ALA A 72 13.32 -9.46 12.66
N ARG A 73 12.74 -8.60 13.51
CA ARG A 73 11.34 -8.73 13.96
C ARG A 73 10.36 -8.66 12.80
N ILE A 74 10.57 -7.77 11.82
CA ILE A 74 9.69 -7.72 10.63
C ILE A 74 9.77 -9.01 9.80
N GLY A 75 10.95 -9.64 9.71
CA GLY A 75 11.11 -10.93 9.04
C GLY A 75 10.30 -12.04 9.71
N VAL A 76 10.40 -12.14 11.04
CA VAL A 76 9.60 -13.08 11.83
C VAL A 76 8.11 -12.84 11.62
N LYS A 77 7.64 -11.59 11.68
CA LYS A 77 6.22 -11.27 11.41
C LYS A 77 5.78 -11.71 10.02
N ILE A 78 6.58 -11.47 8.98
CA ILE A 78 6.24 -11.92 7.62
C ILE A 78 6.13 -13.44 7.54
N GLU A 79 7.04 -14.17 8.19
CA GLU A 79 7.01 -15.64 8.22
C GLU A 79 5.77 -16.15 8.95
N GLU A 80 5.44 -15.57 10.10
CA GLU A 80 4.22 -15.87 10.86
C GLU A 80 2.97 -15.65 10.00
N GLU A 81 2.74 -14.43 9.48
CA GLU A 81 1.52 -14.13 8.71
C GLU A 81 1.42 -14.98 7.43
N ALA A 82 2.55 -15.33 6.80
CA ALA A 82 2.55 -16.20 5.64
C ALA A 82 2.12 -17.64 5.97
N GLU A 83 2.52 -18.16 7.13
CA GLU A 83 2.05 -19.45 7.64
C GLU A 83 0.55 -19.40 7.96
N GLU A 84 0.10 -18.31 8.56
CA GLU A 84 -1.31 -18.11 8.93
C GLU A 84 -2.22 -18.01 7.71
N VAL A 85 -1.84 -17.23 6.70
CA VAL A 85 -2.55 -17.21 5.40
C VAL A 85 -2.63 -18.61 4.79
N ALA A 86 -1.52 -19.36 4.81
CA ALA A 86 -1.47 -20.69 4.23
C ALA A 86 -2.32 -21.71 5.00
N ARG A 87 -2.44 -21.57 6.32
CA ARG A 87 -3.33 -22.37 7.16
C ARG A 87 -4.79 -22.00 6.91
N ALA A 88 -5.11 -20.71 6.94
CA ALA A 88 -6.46 -20.21 6.74
C ALA A 88 -7.03 -20.65 5.40
N ALA A 89 -6.22 -20.57 4.33
CA ALA A 89 -6.63 -20.98 2.99
C ALA A 89 -6.94 -22.48 2.83
N ARG A 90 -6.48 -23.34 3.76
CA ARG A 90 -6.77 -24.78 3.72
C ARG A 90 -7.96 -25.17 4.59
N GLU A 91 -8.09 -24.53 5.75
CA GLU A 91 -8.83 -25.08 6.88
C GLU A 91 -9.79 -24.09 7.56
N GLU A 92 -9.75 -22.81 7.21
CA GLU A 92 -10.51 -21.75 7.90
C GLU A 92 -11.47 -21.00 6.94
N SER A 93 -12.12 -19.93 7.41
CA SER A 93 -13.10 -19.19 6.62
C SER A 93 -12.47 -18.18 5.66
N ASP A 94 -13.22 -17.75 4.64
CA ASP A 94 -12.79 -16.72 3.69
C ASP A 94 -12.48 -15.40 4.42
N GLU A 95 -13.25 -15.06 5.46
CA GLU A 95 -12.98 -13.87 6.29
C GLU A 95 -11.61 -13.97 6.97
N ARG A 96 -11.24 -15.17 7.45
CA ARG A 96 -9.92 -15.35 8.07
C ARG A 96 -8.80 -15.24 7.03
N VAL A 97 -9.00 -15.79 5.83
CA VAL A 97 -8.04 -15.61 4.72
C VAL A 97 -7.82 -14.13 4.43
N ASP A 98 -8.89 -13.33 4.37
CA ASP A 98 -8.80 -11.89 4.12
C ASP A 98 -8.06 -11.16 5.26
N GLU A 99 -8.30 -11.52 6.53
CA GLU A 99 -7.61 -10.95 7.69
C GLU A 99 -6.10 -11.23 7.67
N GLU A 100 -5.68 -12.51 7.55
CA GLU A 100 -4.25 -12.86 7.55
C GLU A 100 -3.55 -12.29 6.31
N ALA A 101 -4.24 -12.25 5.16
CA ALA A 101 -3.68 -11.67 3.95
C ALA A 101 -3.46 -10.16 4.08
N ALA A 102 -4.38 -9.46 4.77
CA ALA A 102 -4.20 -8.05 5.09
C ALA A 102 -2.99 -7.83 6.01
N ASP A 103 -2.81 -8.66 7.03
CA ASP A 103 -1.67 -8.58 7.95
C ASP A 103 -0.34 -8.91 7.27
N LEU A 104 -0.31 -9.92 6.40
CA LEU A 104 0.85 -10.22 5.57
C LEU A 104 1.21 -9.04 4.65
N LEU A 105 0.22 -8.45 3.97
CA LEU A 105 0.42 -7.28 3.12
C LEU A 105 0.94 -6.09 3.92
N TYR A 106 0.41 -5.85 5.12
CA TYR A 106 0.89 -4.80 6.00
C TYR A 106 2.38 -4.98 6.32
N HIS A 107 2.77 -6.15 6.86
CA HIS A 107 4.16 -6.40 7.25
C HIS A 107 5.11 -6.39 6.04
N LEU A 108 4.68 -6.91 4.89
CA LEU A 108 5.44 -6.83 3.65
C LEU A 108 5.68 -5.37 3.23
N LEU A 109 4.67 -4.51 3.28
CA LEU A 109 4.81 -3.10 2.94
C LEU A 109 5.71 -2.34 3.93
N VAL A 110 5.68 -2.70 5.21
CA VAL A 110 6.62 -2.17 6.21
C VAL A 110 8.07 -2.58 5.87
N ALA A 111 8.30 -3.85 5.55
CA ALA A 111 9.63 -4.34 5.16
C ALA A 111 10.16 -3.67 3.88
N LEU A 112 9.30 -3.46 2.88
CA LEU A 112 9.64 -2.73 1.66
C LEU A 112 10.01 -1.28 1.98
N ARG A 113 9.21 -0.61 2.82
CA ARG A 113 9.45 0.78 3.23
C ARG A 113 10.78 0.92 3.98
N GLY A 114 11.12 -0.03 4.87
CA GLY A 114 12.42 -0.07 5.56
C GLY A 114 13.62 -0.24 4.62
N ARG A 115 13.40 -0.59 3.35
CA ARG A 115 14.42 -0.66 2.28
C ARG A 115 14.25 0.43 1.23
N ASP A 116 13.48 1.47 1.53
CA ASP A 116 13.14 2.57 0.61
C ASP A 116 12.52 2.09 -0.71
N ARG A 117 11.74 1.01 -0.65
CA ARG A 117 10.94 0.48 -1.76
C ARG A 117 9.45 0.77 -1.54
N ALA A 118 8.69 0.75 -2.63
CA ALA A 118 7.24 0.95 -2.65
C ALA A 118 6.52 -0.24 -3.30
N MET A 119 5.19 -0.34 -3.14
CA MET A 119 4.42 -1.40 -3.82
C MET A 119 4.52 -1.29 -5.34
N GLY A 120 4.69 -0.07 -5.86
CA GLY A 120 4.94 0.19 -7.28
C GLY A 120 6.18 -0.54 -7.83
N ASP A 121 7.23 -0.67 -7.02
CA ASP A 121 8.44 -1.42 -7.41
C ASP A 121 8.14 -2.92 -7.57
N VAL A 122 7.37 -3.49 -6.64
CA VAL A 122 6.91 -4.89 -6.72
C VAL A 122 5.97 -5.06 -7.92
N GLY A 123 5.07 -4.10 -8.13
CA GLY A 123 4.17 -4.05 -9.28
C GLY A 123 4.92 -4.04 -10.62
N ALA A 124 6.03 -3.33 -10.72
CA ALA A 124 6.89 -3.34 -11.91
C ALA A 124 7.48 -4.74 -12.17
N VAL A 125 7.94 -5.44 -11.14
CA VAL A 125 8.42 -6.83 -11.25
C VAL A 125 7.28 -7.79 -11.62
N LEU A 126 6.07 -7.59 -11.09
CA LEU A 126 4.92 -8.40 -11.48
C LEU A 126 4.52 -8.15 -12.94
N ALA A 127 4.60 -6.90 -13.41
CA ALA A 127 4.29 -6.55 -14.79
C ALA A 127 5.21 -7.28 -15.79
N THR A 128 6.48 -7.53 -15.45
CA THR A 128 7.39 -8.32 -16.31
C THR A 128 7.03 -9.81 -16.36
N ARG A 129 6.21 -10.31 -15.42
CA ARG A 129 5.79 -11.72 -15.33
C ARG A 129 4.44 -11.98 -15.99
N ARG A 130 3.64 -10.94 -16.24
CA ARG A 130 2.38 -11.05 -16.99
C ARG A 130 2.71 -11.41 -18.44
N ARG A 131 2.63 -12.72 -18.74
CA ARG A 131 2.64 -13.26 -20.10
C ARG A 131 1.22 -13.40 -20.59
#